data_AF-A0A7L3WAZ3-F1
#
_entry.id   AF-A0A7L3WAZ3-F1
#
_cell.length_a   1.000
_cell.length_b   1.000
_cell.length_c   1.000
_cell.angle_alpha   90.00
_cell.angle_beta   90.00
_cell.angle_gamma   90.00
#
_symmetry.space_group_name_H-M   'P 1'
#
loop_
_entity.id
_entity.type
_entity.pdbx_description
1 polymer ?
#
loop_
_entity_poly.entity_id
_entity_poly.type
_entity_poly.pdbx_seq_one_letter_code
_entity_poly.pdbx_strand_id
1 'polypeptide(L)'
;HSSKPEEGKLIFCNGVVLHRLQCVRGFGEWIDAILEFSHSLQRMNVDVPSFSCLAALVIITDRHGLKEARRVEELQNRIVSCLKDHVAAAGAEPTRPSCLSKLLGKLPELRSLCTQGLQRIFYLKLEDLVPPPPIVDKIFMDTLPF
;
A
#
# COMPACT_ATOMS: atom_id res chain seq x y z
N HIS A 1 -4.37 -12.46 -8.79
CA HIS A 1 -4.60 -13.25 -7.56
C HIS A 1 -4.01 -12.49 -6.39
N SER A 2 -4.82 -12.09 -5.42
CA SER A 2 -4.41 -11.39 -4.20
C SER A 2 -4.52 -12.32 -2.98
N SER A 3 -3.90 -11.93 -1.86
CA SER A 3 -4.02 -12.63 -0.57
C SER A 3 -5.48 -12.95 -0.22
N LYS A 4 -5.69 -14.09 0.46
CA LYS A 4 -6.97 -14.54 0.99
C LYS A 4 -6.93 -14.46 2.52
N PRO A 5 -7.28 -13.32 3.10
CA PRO A 5 -7.03 -13.06 4.51
C PRO A 5 -7.92 -13.92 5.43
N GLU A 6 -9.13 -14.27 4.99
CA GLU A 6 -10.06 -15.22 5.64
C GLU A 6 -9.41 -16.60 5.89
N GLU A 7 -8.57 -17.06 4.97
CA GLU A 7 -7.89 -18.36 5.04
C GLU A 7 -6.49 -18.24 5.66
N GLY A 8 -6.09 -17.04 6.11
CA GLY A 8 -4.74 -16.76 6.58
C GLY A 8 -3.66 -16.91 5.50
N LYS A 9 -4.02 -16.89 4.21
CA LYS A 9 -3.09 -17.12 3.10
C LYS A 9 -2.65 -15.79 2.48
N LEU A 10 -1.33 -15.61 2.41
CA LEU A 10 -0.70 -14.49 1.71
C LEU A 10 -0.16 -14.96 0.37
N ILE A 11 -0.43 -14.17 -0.68
CA ILE A 11 0.10 -14.41 -2.03
C ILE A 11 1.07 -13.27 -2.35
N PHE A 12 2.35 -13.59 -2.54
CA PHE A 12 3.39 -12.63 -2.88
C PHE A 12 3.43 -12.39 -4.40
N CYS A 13 4.10 -11.31 -4.81
CA CYS A 13 4.19 -10.91 -6.23
C CYS A 13 4.89 -11.95 -7.13
N ASN A 14 5.75 -12.80 -6.56
CA ASN A 14 6.38 -13.92 -7.25
C ASN A 14 5.48 -15.18 -7.33
N GLY A 15 4.23 -15.09 -6.88
CA GLY A 15 3.28 -16.20 -6.87
C GLY A 15 3.42 -17.16 -5.67
N VAL A 16 4.42 -16.97 -4.80
CA VAL A 16 4.58 -17.80 -3.60
C VAL A 16 3.38 -17.58 -2.68
N VAL A 17 2.85 -18.67 -2.15
CA VAL A 17 1.75 -18.66 -1.17
C VAL A 17 2.28 -19.13 0.17
N LEU A 18 2.15 -18.32 1.20
CA LEU A 18 2.50 -18.66 2.58
C LEU A 18 1.30 -18.48 3.50
N HIS A 19 1.20 -19.33 4.51
CA HIS A 19 0.27 -19.12 5.61
C HIS A 19 0.81 -18.04 6.56
N ARG A 20 -0.09 -17.28 7.19
CA ARG A 20 0.21 -16.24 8.18
C ARG A 20 1.29 -16.68 9.17
N LEU A 21 1.13 -17.87 9.76
CA LEU A 21 2.06 -18.41 10.76
C LEU A 21 3.49 -18.62 10.23
N GLN A 22 3.67 -18.84 8.93
CA GLN A 22 5.00 -18.93 8.31
C GLN A 22 5.63 -17.53 8.18
N CYS A 23 4.82 -16.50 7.96
CA CYS A 23 5.29 -15.12 7.83
C CYS A 23 5.61 -14.45 9.17
N VAL A 24 4.92 -14.83 10.27
CA VAL A 24 5.10 -14.21 11.61
C VAL A 24 6.56 -14.18 12.05
N ARG A 25 7.36 -15.21 11.73
CA ARG A 25 8.79 -15.25 12.10
C ARG A 25 9.61 -14.13 11.47
N GLY A 26 9.34 -13.79 10.20
CA GLY A 26 10.05 -12.73 9.49
C GLY A 26 9.42 -11.37 9.70
N PHE A 27 8.08 -11.29 9.64
CA PHE A 27 7.33 -10.04 9.61
C PHE A 27 6.87 -9.57 11.01
N GLY A 28 6.87 -10.43 12.03
CA GLY A 28 6.32 -10.11 13.34
C GLY A 28 4.84 -9.76 13.27
N GLU A 29 4.38 -8.85 14.13
CA GLU A 29 2.98 -8.37 14.17
C GLU A 29 2.59 -7.55 12.94
N TRP A 30 3.57 -7.03 12.17
CA TRP A 30 3.30 -6.27 10.95
C TRP A 30 2.48 -7.06 9.92
N ILE A 31 2.62 -8.39 9.91
CA ILE A 31 1.85 -9.25 9.02
C ILE A 31 0.34 -9.20 9.30
N ASP A 32 -0.04 -9.01 10.57
CA ASP A 32 -1.44 -8.96 10.99
C ASP A 32 -2.07 -7.66 10.55
N ALA A 33 -1.34 -6.55 10.72
CA ALA A 33 -1.78 -5.25 10.23
C ALA A 33 -1.94 -5.24 8.69
N ILE A 34 -1.04 -5.90 7.95
CA ILE A 34 -1.18 -6.07 6.49
C ILE A 34 -2.45 -6.85 6.15
N LEU A 35 -2.73 -7.95 6.85
CA LEU A 35 -3.92 -8.78 6.62
C LEU A 35 -5.21 -8.03 6.95
N GLU A 36 -5.23 -7.28 8.05
CA GLU A 36 -6.37 -6.45 8.45
C GLU A 36 -6.67 -5.35 7.43
N PHE A 37 -5.63 -4.67 6.94
CA PHE A 37 -5.77 -3.69 5.86
C PHE A 37 -6.26 -4.32 4.55
N SER A 38 -5.74 -5.50 4.19
CA SER A 38 -6.21 -6.26 3.03
C SER A 38 -7.69 -6.60 3.16
N HIS A 39 -8.14 -7.06 4.33
CA HIS A 39 -9.54 -7.31 4.64
C HIS A 39 -10.40 -6.04 4.50
N SER A 40 -9.90 -4.92 5.00
CA SER A 40 -10.62 -3.63 4.90
C SER A 40 -10.77 -3.17 3.46
N LEU A 41 -9.74 -3.32 2.64
CA LEU A 41 -9.80 -3.01 1.20
C LEU A 41 -10.75 -3.96 0.45
N GLN A 42 -10.72 -5.26 0.74
CA GLN A 42 -11.61 -6.25 0.09
C GLN A 42 -13.08 -5.95 0.40
N ARG A 43 -13.42 -5.57 1.64
CA ARG A 43 -14.79 -5.18 2.02
C ARG A 43 -15.32 -3.96 1.28
N MET A 44 -14.45 -3.12 0.73
CA MET A 44 -14.86 -1.98 -0.09
C MET A 44 -15.27 -2.36 -1.52
N ASN A 45 -15.03 -3.62 -1.93
CA ASN A 45 -15.33 -4.15 -3.26
C ASN A 45 -14.81 -3.22 -4.39
N VAL A 46 -13.55 -2.80 -4.25
CA VAL A 46 -12.87 -1.91 -5.20
C VAL A 46 -12.59 -2.67 -6.49
N ASP A 47 -13.04 -2.14 -7.61
CA ASP A 47 -12.74 -2.72 -8.91
C ASP A 47 -11.28 -2.50 -9.34
N VAL A 48 -10.83 -3.28 -10.32
CA VAL A 48 -9.44 -3.25 -10.79
C VAL A 48 -9.02 -1.85 -11.25
N PRO A 49 -9.80 -1.11 -12.07
CA PRO A 49 -9.42 0.24 -12.50
C PRO A 49 -9.24 1.22 -11.32
N SER A 50 -10.16 1.22 -10.36
CA SER A 50 -10.06 2.11 -9.20
C SER A 50 -8.84 1.77 -8.34
N PHE A 51 -8.57 0.47 -8.15
CA PHE A 51 -7.39 0.01 -7.43
C PHE A 51 -6.09 0.40 -8.14
N SER A 52 -6.03 0.30 -9.47
CA SER A 52 -4.88 0.72 -10.27
C SER A 52 -4.62 2.23 -10.13
N CYS A 53 -5.66 3.07 -10.17
CA CYS A 53 -5.52 4.50 -9.92
C CYS A 53 -5.00 4.78 -8.50
N LEU A 54 -5.52 4.08 -7.48
CA LEU A 54 -5.06 4.23 -6.10
C LEU A 54 -3.59 3.85 -5.95
N ALA A 55 -3.17 2.71 -6.50
CA ALA A 55 -1.77 2.28 -6.49
C ALA A 55 -0.86 3.30 -7.20
N ALA A 56 -1.32 3.86 -8.32
CA ALA A 56 -0.60 4.93 -9.02
C ALA A 56 -0.48 6.18 -8.16
N LEU A 57 -1.54 6.62 -7.46
CA LEU A 57 -1.50 7.80 -6.57
C LEU A 57 -0.55 7.62 -5.38
N VAL A 58 -0.36 6.39 -4.89
CA VAL A 58 0.62 6.09 -3.82
C VAL A 58 2.05 6.32 -4.30
N ILE A 59 2.34 5.99 -5.56
CA ILE A 59 3.65 6.17 -6.18
C ILE A 59 3.85 7.62 -6.64
N ILE A 60 2.84 8.17 -7.33
CA ILE A 60 2.82 9.52 -7.89
C ILE A 60 2.27 10.49 -6.83
N THR A 61 3.15 10.83 -5.90
CA THR A 61 2.89 11.84 -4.87
C THR A 61 4.08 12.77 -4.76
N ASP A 62 3.82 13.98 -4.29
CA ASP A 62 4.89 14.94 -3.99
C ASP A 62 5.87 14.37 -2.95
N ARG A 63 7.16 14.63 -3.17
CA ARG A 63 8.29 14.16 -2.37
C ARG A 63 9.36 15.24 -2.36
N HIS A 64 10.05 15.36 -1.23
CA HIS A 64 11.20 16.25 -1.13
C HIS A 64 12.30 15.84 -2.13
N GLY A 65 12.92 16.81 -2.80
CA GLY A 65 14.01 16.57 -3.76
C GLY A 65 13.57 16.23 -5.19
N LEU A 66 12.28 16.32 -5.53
CA LEU A 66 11.81 16.19 -6.91
C LEU A 66 12.36 17.32 -7.79
N LYS A 67 13.02 16.97 -8.90
CA LYS A 67 13.49 17.93 -9.91
C LYS A 67 12.34 18.65 -10.64
N GLU A 68 11.22 17.94 -10.85
CA GLU A 68 10.08 18.40 -11.63
C GLU A 68 8.77 18.21 -10.86
N ALA A 69 8.68 18.78 -9.65
CA ALA A 69 7.51 18.64 -8.76
C ALA A 69 6.18 18.98 -9.46
N ARG A 70 6.15 20.04 -10.27
CA ARG A 70 4.96 20.45 -11.05
C ARG A 70 4.48 19.35 -12.01
N ARG A 71 5.38 18.62 -12.68
CA ARG A 71 4.99 17.54 -13.58
C ARG A 71 4.40 16.34 -12.83
N VAL A 72 4.90 16.08 -11.62
CA VAL A 72 4.35 15.05 -10.73
C VAL A 72 2.95 15.46 -10.26
N GLU A 73 2.77 16.71 -9.86
CA GLU A 73 1.45 17.27 -9.49
C GLU A 73 0.45 17.20 -10.65
N GLU A 74 0.84 17.62 -11.86
CA GLU A 74 0.00 17.53 -13.06
C GLU A 74 -0.40 16.08 -13.37
N LEU A 75 0.53 15.12 -13.26
CA LEU A 75 0.23 13.71 -13.44
C LEU A 75 -0.70 13.18 -12.34
N GLN A 76 -0.48 13.55 -11.08
CA GLN A 76 -1.35 13.19 -9.97
C GLN A 76 -2.78 13.68 -10.22
N ASN A 77 -2.94 14.95 -10.63
CA ASN A 77 -4.24 15.54 -10.95
C ASN A 77 -4.95 14.79 -12.08
N ARG A 78 -4.22 14.36 -13.12
CA ARG A 78 -4.77 13.53 -14.21
C ARG A 78 -5.27 12.16 -13.71
N ILE A 79 -4.53 11.52 -12.81
CA ILE A 79 -4.95 10.23 -12.23
C ILE A 79 -6.19 10.40 -11.36
N VAL A 80 -6.25 11.48 -10.55
CA VAL A 80 -7.43 11.81 -9.73
C VAL A 80 -8.65 12.07 -10.61
N SER A 81 -8.50 12.80 -11.72
CA SER A 81 -9.60 13.03 -12.67
C SER A 81 -10.09 11.71 -13.27
N CYS A 82 -9.18 10.88 -13.76
CA CYS A 82 -9.50 9.56 -14.32
C CYS A 82 -10.29 8.69 -13.33
N LEU A 83 -9.88 8.66 -12.06
CA LEU A 83 -10.59 7.94 -11.02
C LEU A 83 -11.99 8.51 -10.76
N LYS A 84 -12.13 9.84 -10.72
CA LYS A 84 -13.43 10.51 -10.54
C LYS A 84 -14.38 10.18 -11.70
N ASP A 85 -13.89 10.24 -12.93
CA ASP A 85 -14.67 9.97 -14.13
C ASP A 85 -15.13 8.50 -14.17
N HIS A 86 -14.23 7.56 -13.83
CA HIS A 86 -14.55 6.14 -13.72
C HIS A 86 -15.63 5.85 -12.66
N VAL A 87 -15.50 6.44 -11.47
CA VAL A 87 -16.48 6.29 -10.39
C VAL A 87 -17.82 6.91 -10.78
N ALA A 88 -17.82 8.04 -11.49
CA ALA A 88 -19.04 8.70 -11.97
C ALA A 88 -19.74 7.87 -13.08
N ALA A 89 -18.98 7.29 -14.01
CA ALA A 89 -19.50 6.43 -15.07
C ALA A 89 -20.12 5.12 -14.52
N ALA A 90 -19.56 4.60 -13.42
CA ALA A 90 -20.14 3.47 -12.67
C ALA A 90 -21.41 3.85 -11.86
N GLY A 91 -21.82 5.12 -11.89
CA GLY A 91 -22.81 5.76 -11.02
C GLY A 91 -24.29 5.67 -11.44
N ALA A 92 -24.71 4.65 -12.20
CA ALA A 92 -26.15 4.37 -12.36
C ALA A 92 -26.79 3.73 -11.10
N GLU A 93 -26.01 3.44 -10.05
CA GLU A 93 -26.52 2.95 -8.77
C GLU A 93 -26.44 4.02 -7.66
N PRO A 94 -27.52 4.24 -6.86
CA PRO A 94 -27.67 5.41 -5.97
C PRO A 94 -26.71 5.49 -4.77
N THR A 95 -25.83 4.51 -4.57
CA THR A 95 -25.06 4.31 -3.33
C THR A 95 -23.57 4.66 -3.43
N ARG A 96 -23.06 5.05 -4.62
CA ARG A 96 -21.62 5.20 -4.89
C ARG A 96 -20.93 6.57 -4.70
N PRO A 97 -21.59 7.72 -4.44
CA PRO A 97 -20.87 9.00 -4.24
C PRO A 97 -19.83 9.00 -3.10
N SER A 98 -19.94 8.07 -2.14
CA SER A 98 -18.99 7.91 -1.03
C SER A 98 -17.74 7.07 -1.36
N CYS A 99 -17.58 6.55 -2.58
CA CYS A 99 -16.52 5.57 -2.88
C CYS A 99 -15.13 6.22 -2.92
N LEU A 100 -15.00 7.39 -3.59
CA LEU A 100 -13.74 8.11 -3.70
C LEU A 100 -13.20 8.55 -2.33
N SER A 101 -14.04 9.12 -1.48
CA SER A 101 -13.64 9.54 -0.13
C SER A 101 -13.22 8.37 0.74
N LYS A 102 -13.93 7.24 0.67
CA LYS A 102 -13.55 5.99 1.35
C LYS A 102 -12.20 5.46 0.85
N LEU A 103 -11.97 5.49 -0.46
CA LEU A 103 -10.70 5.06 -1.08
C LEU A 103 -9.52 5.93 -0.64
N LEU A 104 -9.67 7.25 -0.73
CA LEU A 104 -8.64 8.19 -0.29
C LEU A 104 -8.39 8.09 1.23
N GLY A 105 -9.42 7.75 2.00
CA GLY A 105 -9.32 7.44 3.42
C GLY A 105 -8.43 6.24 3.77
N LYS A 106 -8.08 5.39 2.79
CA LYS A 106 -7.13 4.28 2.98
C LYS A 106 -5.66 4.69 2.87
N LEU A 107 -5.36 5.86 2.32
CA LEU A 107 -3.99 6.33 2.20
C LEU A 107 -3.32 6.59 3.57
N PRO A 108 -3.97 7.20 4.58
CA PRO A 108 -3.43 7.29 5.92
C PRO A 108 -3.17 5.94 6.59
N GLU A 109 -4.08 4.97 6.45
CA GLU A 109 -3.90 3.61 6.97
C GLU A 109 -2.65 2.95 6.34
N LEU A 110 -2.48 3.09 5.03
CA LEU A 110 -1.30 2.61 4.31
C LEU A 110 0.00 3.28 4.81
N ARG A 111 -0.02 4.59 5.11
CA ARG A 111 1.15 5.27 5.70
C ARG A 111 1.52 4.68 7.06
N SER A 112 0.54 4.35 7.90
CA SER A 112 0.79 3.68 9.19
C SER A 112 1.44 2.31 8.98
N LEU A 113 0.97 1.53 8.00
CA LEU A 113 1.60 0.26 7.63
C LEU A 113 3.04 0.42 7.14
N CYS A 114 3.35 1.48 6.39
CA CYS A 114 4.72 1.78 5.98
C CYS A 114 5.61 2.02 7.20
N THR A 115 5.15 2.81 8.17
CA THR A 115 5.89 3.07 9.41
C THR A 115 6.15 1.78 10.20
N GLN A 116 5.16 0.90 10.33
CA GLN A 116 5.33 -0.40 10.97
C GLN A 116 6.35 -1.29 10.25
N GLY A 117 6.36 -1.25 8.91
CA GLY A 117 7.37 -1.96 8.11
C GLY A 117 8.79 -1.45 8.36
N LEU A 118 8.96 -0.12 8.43
CA LEU A 118 10.25 0.49 8.79
C LEU A 118 10.70 0.10 10.21
N GLN A 119 9.78 0.11 11.18
CA GLN A 119 10.05 -0.36 12.54
C GLN A 119 10.47 -1.83 12.57
N ARG A 120 9.84 -2.68 11.73
CA ARG A 120 10.22 -4.09 11.62
C ARG A 120 11.62 -4.26 11.04
N ILE A 121 11.96 -3.51 9.99
CA ILE A 121 13.31 -3.52 9.40
C ILE A 121 14.35 -3.05 10.43
N PHE A 122 14.05 -1.97 11.17
CA PHE A 122 14.91 -1.47 12.24
C PHE A 122 15.16 -2.53 13.31
N TYR A 123 14.11 -3.21 13.77
CA TYR A 123 14.22 -4.30 14.75
C TYR A 123 15.10 -5.44 14.24
N LEU A 124 14.90 -5.89 13.01
CA LEU A 124 15.72 -6.95 12.41
C LEU A 124 17.19 -6.56 12.26
N LYS A 125 17.47 -5.28 11.95
CA LYS A 125 18.84 -4.75 11.95
C LYS A 125 19.48 -4.75 13.33
N LEU A 126 18.71 -4.50 14.40
CA LEU A 126 19.20 -4.56 15.78
C LEU A 126 19.44 -5.99 16.26
N GLU A 127 18.63 -6.96 15.81
CA GLU A 127 18.86 -8.38 16.11
C GLU A 127 20.12 -8.94 15.44
N ASP A 128 20.54 -8.35 14.32
CA ASP A 128 21.78 -8.65 13.58
C ASP A 128 22.01 -10.14 13.23
N LEU A 129 20.91 -10.92 13.12
CA LEU A 129 20.98 -12.33 12.76
C LEU A 129 21.30 -12.54 11.27
N VAL A 130 20.76 -11.67 10.42
CA VAL A 130 20.97 -11.65 8.97
C VAL A 130 20.98 -10.20 8.51
N PRO A 131 22.04 -9.73 7.83
CA PRO A 131 22.10 -8.36 7.36
C PRO A 131 21.05 -8.12 6.25
N PRO A 132 20.42 -6.93 6.20
CA PRO A 132 19.50 -6.60 5.12
C PRO A 132 20.26 -6.54 3.79
N PRO A 133 19.63 -6.93 2.67
CA PRO A 133 20.22 -6.74 1.34
C PRO A 133 20.56 -5.26 1.10
N PRO A 134 21.66 -4.92 0.40
CA PRO A 134 22.12 -3.53 0.27
C PRO A 134 21.07 -2.55 -0.27
N ILE A 135 20.22 -2.99 -1.19
CA ILE A 135 19.13 -2.17 -1.74
C ILE A 135 18.05 -1.86 -0.71
N VAL A 136 17.70 -2.83 0.15
CA VAL A 136 16.72 -2.65 1.22
C VAL A 136 17.28 -1.70 2.27
N ASP A 137 18.56 -1.86 2.59
CA ASP A 137 19.23 -1.01 3.56
C ASP A 137 19.31 0.45 3.09
N LYS A 138 19.68 0.66 1.83
CA LYS A 138 19.70 1.99 1.23
C LYS A 138 18.34 2.68 1.29
N ILE A 139 17.27 2.00 0.85
CA ILE A 139 15.91 2.56 0.88
C ILE A 139 15.50 2.89 2.32
N PHE A 140 15.82 2.01 3.27
CA PHE A 140 15.51 2.23 4.68
C PHE A 140 16.23 3.49 5.22
N MET A 141 17.54 3.62 4.98
CA MET A 141 18.33 4.79 5.38
C MET A 141 17.82 6.08 4.73
N ASP A 142 17.55 6.07 3.42
CA ASP A 142 17.07 7.25 2.67
C ASP A 142 15.66 7.72 3.13
N THR A 143 14.92 6.88 3.84
CA THR A 143 13.56 7.18 4.34
C THR A 143 13.56 7.78 5.75
N LEU A 144 14.67 7.68 6.49
CA LEU A 144 14.75 8.19 7.86
C LEU A 144 14.93 9.71 7.86
N PRO A 145 14.19 10.47 8.69
CA PRO A 145 14.16 11.92 8.64
C PRO A 145 15.33 12.60 9.39
N PHE A 146 16.45 11.90 9.63
CA PHE A 146 17.58 12.39 10.42
C PHE A 146 18.92 12.25 9.71
#